data_AF-A0A6A4GJ42-F1
#
_entry.id   AF-A0A6A4GJ42-F1
#
_cell.length_a   1.000
_cell.length_b   1.000
_cell.length_c   1.000
_cell.angle_alpha   90.00
_cell.angle_beta   90.00
_cell.angle_gamma   90.00
#
_symmetry.space_group_name_H-M   'P 1'
#
loop_
_entity.id
_entity.type
_entity.pdbx_description
1 polymer ?
#
loop_
_entity_poly.entity_id
_entity_poly.type
_entity_poly.pdbx_seq_one_letter_code
_entity_poly.pdbx_strand_id
1 'polypeptide(L)'
;MVALEALHDSAESFPQPRCHPETREKMLGELQEWSLGTDPSSNVLWLHGPAGAGKSAIMQTLSYQLQDAGRLGGCFFFKRGHATRGNARALFATIAYQLAIGVPWLKGPISQIVEDNPSIVGRSIETQLRELISEPCRTSKHRDPVTILIDGLDECEGHHVHLEILRAIRNSLADYLPLRVIIASRPEAHIQEMFESPLYHGSCHLFNVQQSFDDVRKYLCSEFARIHHEHRTMANIPHPWPLPNDLKELVWKSSGYFIYASTIIKFIDDKNYRPTERLAIVTDQNSTESHSAFGSLDQLYMTILSTAPRQAQLMPILCALANFDLSPLVLDLLFEMESGDAQLVLRGLSSVFEVPLDDDEEILTHHASFYDFLRDSRRSQIFYVGSLDHRMDLARSLLKLFACHYRDECIVEYPGKSPKGDLILFITSLPPSAELLPLIQAMNPDYIFELQELEMMIPWLEKIHPAPKDLIGLWEDYLYMHFILGETRWAGRN
;
A
#
# COMPACT_ATOMS: atom_id res chain seq x y z
N MET A 1 20.37 -5.15 -1.02
CA MET A 1 18.96 -4.80 -1.27
C MET A 1 18.24 -4.83 0.07
N VAL A 2 18.29 -3.70 0.78
CA VAL A 2 17.62 -3.49 2.08
C VAL A 2 16.63 -2.35 1.85
N ALA A 3 15.40 -2.49 2.32
CA ALA A 3 14.36 -1.48 2.18
C ALA A 3 14.31 -0.63 3.46
N LEU A 4 15.15 0.41 3.53
CA LEU A 4 15.16 1.32 4.69
C LEU A 4 13.82 2.03 4.89
N GLU A 5 13.05 2.21 3.82
CA GLU A 5 11.69 2.76 3.84
C GLU A 5 10.64 1.89 4.56
N ALA A 6 10.95 0.62 4.79
CA ALA A 6 10.06 -0.32 5.45
C ALA A 6 10.22 -0.32 6.98
N LEU A 7 11.18 0.45 7.52
CA LEU A 7 11.45 0.54 8.96
C LEU A 7 10.41 1.41 9.66
N HIS A 8 10.21 1.16 10.96
CA HIS A 8 9.25 1.92 11.76
C HIS A 8 9.65 3.39 11.85
N ASP A 9 10.93 3.74 11.81
CA ASP A 9 11.44 5.11 11.91
C ASP A 9 11.80 5.77 10.57
N SER A 10 11.35 5.20 9.43
CA SER A 10 11.56 5.83 8.11
C SER A 10 10.93 7.23 8.04
N ALA A 11 11.67 8.16 7.41
CA ALA A 11 11.22 9.50 7.11
C ALA A 11 10.07 9.53 6.08
N GLU A 12 10.03 8.58 5.14
CA GLU A 12 8.94 8.47 4.15
C GLU A 12 7.59 8.11 4.76
N SER A 13 7.58 7.60 6.00
CA SER A 13 6.34 7.27 6.70
C SER A 13 5.92 8.39 7.68
N PHE A 14 6.48 9.60 7.59
CA PHE A 14 6.16 10.69 8.52
C PHE A 14 4.93 11.52 8.09
N PRO A 15 4.00 11.86 9.02
CA PRO A 15 3.92 11.40 10.39
C PRO A 15 3.46 9.94 10.43
N GLN A 16 4.13 9.14 11.26
CA GLN A 16 3.84 7.71 11.32
C GLN A 16 2.44 7.46 11.86
N PRO A 17 1.70 6.50 11.29
CA PRO A 17 0.39 6.15 11.79
C PRO A 17 0.59 5.56 13.18
N ARG A 18 0.35 6.33 14.24
CA ARG A 18 0.38 5.83 15.63
C ARG A 18 -1.03 5.82 16.19
N CYS A 19 -1.26 4.97 17.18
CA CYS A 19 -2.49 5.05 17.96
C CYS A 19 -2.56 6.44 18.59
N HIS A 20 -3.72 7.09 18.45
CA HIS A 20 -3.97 8.35 19.15
C HIS A 20 -3.84 8.12 20.66
N PRO A 21 -3.30 9.08 21.44
CA PRO A 21 -3.25 8.98 22.89
C PRO A 21 -4.56 8.51 23.50
N GLU A 22 -4.47 7.65 24.53
CA GLU A 22 -5.61 7.08 25.27
C GLU A 22 -6.56 6.18 24.45
N THR A 23 -6.12 5.73 23.27
CA THR A 23 -6.86 4.77 22.44
C THR A 23 -6.13 3.44 22.36
N ARG A 24 -6.88 2.33 22.21
CA ARG A 24 -6.33 0.97 22.03
C ARG A 24 -5.41 0.47 23.14
N GLU A 25 -5.37 1.11 24.30
CA GLU A 25 -4.42 0.82 25.39
C GLU A 25 -4.45 -0.63 25.85
N LYS A 26 -5.67 -1.18 26.07
CA LYS A 26 -5.83 -2.58 26.49
C LYS A 26 -5.23 -3.55 25.48
N MET A 27 -5.50 -3.32 24.19
CA MET A 27 -5.00 -4.16 23.10
C MET A 27 -3.48 -4.08 22.97
N LEU A 28 -2.91 -2.88 23.07
CA LEU A 28 -1.46 -2.68 23.08
C LEU A 28 -0.81 -3.39 24.28
N GLY A 29 -1.43 -3.34 25.45
CA GLY A 29 -0.97 -4.06 26.64
C GLY A 29 -0.95 -5.58 26.45
N GLU A 30 -2.02 -6.16 25.90
CA GLU A 30 -2.10 -7.60 25.60
C GLU A 30 -1.05 -8.04 24.56
N LEU A 31 -0.87 -7.23 23.50
CA LEU A 31 0.16 -7.50 22.48
C LEU A 31 1.57 -7.39 23.04
N GLN A 32 1.83 -6.38 23.87
CA GLN A 32 3.12 -6.21 24.53
C GLN A 32 3.40 -7.37 25.49
N GLU A 33 2.43 -7.78 26.30
CA GLU A 33 2.57 -8.95 27.19
C GLU A 33 2.87 -10.22 26.39
N TRP A 34 2.17 -10.44 25.28
CA TRP A 34 2.46 -11.57 24.39
C TRP A 34 3.86 -11.46 23.79
N SER A 35 4.31 -10.30 23.32
CA SER A 35 5.67 -10.10 22.77
C SER A 35 6.78 -10.32 23.80
N LEU A 36 6.51 -10.10 25.08
CA LEU A 36 7.49 -10.28 26.16
C LEU A 36 7.43 -11.66 26.81
N GLY A 37 6.40 -12.46 26.50
CA GLY A 37 6.21 -13.79 27.05
C GLY A 37 7.33 -14.76 26.66
N THR A 38 7.43 -15.86 27.42
CA THR A 38 8.39 -16.96 27.14
C THR A 38 7.69 -18.28 26.86
N ASP A 39 6.37 -18.26 26.64
CA ASP A 39 5.62 -19.47 26.28
C ASP A 39 6.12 -19.99 24.92
N PRO A 40 6.68 -21.22 24.86
CA PRO A 40 7.20 -21.81 23.63
C PRO A 40 6.09 -22.35 22.72
N SER A 41 4.84 -22.46 23.20
CA SER A 41 3.74 -23.02 22.42
C SER A 41 3.18 -22.05 21.37
N SER A 42 3.53 -20.76 21.43
CA SER A 42 3.12 -19.76 20.45
C SER A 42 4.21 -18.72 20.21
N ASN A 43 4.87 -18.85 19.06
CA ASN A 43 5.90 -17.93 18.56
C ASN A 43 5.42 -17.07 17.38
N VAL A 44 4.19 -17.30 16.90
CA VAL A 44 3.54 -16.48 15.87
C VAL A 44 2.20 -15.95 16.40
N LEU A 45 1.93 -14.67 16.17
CA LEU A 45 0.64 -14.03 16.40
C LEU A 45 0.15 -13.38 15.12
N TRP A 46 -1.10 -13.62 14.77
CA TRP A 46 -1.76 -12.98 13.65
C TRP A 46 -2.74 -11.90 14.14
N LEU A 47 -2.37 -10.64 13.96
CA LEU A 47 -3.19 -9.47 14.22
C LEU A 47 -4.10 -9.21 13.01
N HIS A 48 -5.30 -9.77 13.02
CA HIS A 48 -6.22 -9.68 11.90
C HIS A 48 -7.36 -8.71 12.15
N GLY A 49 -7.87 -8.10 11.09
CA GLY A 49 -9.00 -7.20 11.17
C GLY A 49 -9.29 -6.54 9.82
N PRO A 50 -10.48 -5.97 9.64
CA PRO A 50 -10.86 -5.37 8.37
C PRO A 50 -9.98 -4.15 8.03
N ALA A 51 -10.10 -3.70 6.78
CA ALA A 51 -9.64 -2.41 6.31
C ALA A 51 -10.03 -1.29 7.31
N GLY A 52 -9.09 -0.41 7.67
CA GLY A 52 -9.40 0.75 8.49
C GLY A 52 -9.60 0.51 9.99
N ALA A 53 -9.37 -0.70 10.48
CA ALA A 53 -9.44 -1.02 11.91
C ALA A 53 -8.30 -0.43 12.76
N GLY A 54 -7.23 0.05 12.10
CA GLY A 54 -6.06 0.65 12.76
C GLY A 54 -4.89 -0.32 13.00
N LYS A 55 -4.81 -1.43 12.26
CA LYS A 55 -3.74 -2.44 12.40
C LYS A 55 -2.34 -1.83 12.29
N SER A 56 -2.07 -1.09 11.21
CA SER A 56 -0.77 -0.42 11.02
C SER A 56 -0.46 0.56 12.16
N ALA A 57 -1.47 1.27 12.67
CA ALA A 57 -1.28 2.17 13.81
C ALA A 57 -0.93 1.45 15.11
N ILE A 58 -1.52 0.27 15.33
CA ILE A 58 -1.21 -0.62 16.45
C ILE A 58 0.22 -1.17 16.29
N MET A 59 0.57 -1.70 15.12
CA MET A 59 1.90 -2.26 14.82
C MET A 59 3.00 -1.20 14.99
N GLN A 60 2.75 0.01 14.51
CA GLN A 60 3.66 1.14 14.66
C GLN A 60 3.82 1.57 16.12
N THR A 61 2.73 1.62 16.90
CA THR A 61 2.83 1.99 18.33
C THR A 61 3.57 0.92 19.12
N LEU A 62 3.29 -0.35 18.83
CA LEU A 62 3.95 -1.49 19.43
C LEU A 62 5.45 -1.55 19.09
N SER A 63 5.85 -1.16 17.88
CA SER A 63 7.28 -1.13 17.50
C SER A 63 8.08 -0.20 18.41
N TYR A 64 7.58 1.00 18.72
CA TYR A 64 8.22 1.91 19.70
C TYR A 64 8.24 1.32 21.10
N GLN A 65 7.12 0.76 21.57
CA GLN A 65 7.07 0.13 22.90
C GLN A 65 8.08 -1.01 23.04
N LEU A 66 8.28 -1.80 21.98
CA LEU A 66 9.26 -2.88 21.96
C LEU A 66 10.70 -2.36 21.79
N GLN A 67 10.90 -1.28 21.04
CA GLN A 67 12.20 -0.62 20.90
C GLN A 67 12.66 -0.08 22.26
N ASP A 68 11.78 0.64 22.98
CA ASP A 68 12.03 1.17 24.32
C ASP A 68 12.31 0.06 25.34
N ALA A 69 11.65 -1.10 25.19
CA ALA A 69 11.90 -2.28 26.00
C ALA A 69 13.18 -3.06 25.63
N GLY A 70 13.87 -2.71 24.52
CA GLY A 70 15.02 -3.45 24.01
C GLY A 70 14.67 -4.84 23.47
N ARG A 71 13.45 -5.00 22.95
CA ARG A 71 12.85 -6.28 22.52
C ARG A 71 12.41 -6.29 21.05
N LEU A 72 12.47 -5.15 20.36
CA LEU A 72 12.25 -5.08 18.91
C LEU A 72 13.46 -5.68 18.18
N GLY A 73 13.23 -6.73 17.40
CA GLY A 73 14.23 -7.32 16.52
C GLY A 73 14.30 -6.66 15.15
N GLY A 74 13.12 -6.30 14.63
CA GLY A 74 12.98 -5.61 13.36
C GLY A 74 11.53 -5.53 12.95
N CYS A 75 11.25 -4.66 12.00
CA CYS A 75 9.92 -4.46 11.45
C CYS A 75 9.97 -4.33 9.92
N PHE A 76 8.87 -4.68 9.27
CA PHE A 76 8.69 -4.45 7.85
C PHE A 76 7.24 -4.06 7.60
N PHE A 77 7.02 -2.82 7.18
CA PHE A 77 5.70 -2.29 6.85
C PHE A 77 5.51 -2.33 5.34
N PHE A 78 4.78 -3.34 4.86
CA PHE A 78 4.38 -3.40 3.46
C PHE A 78 3.56 -2.17 3.07
N LYS A 79 3.68 -1.76 1.81
CA LYS A 79 2.88 -0.68 1.22
C LYS A 79 2.65 -1.03 -0.24
N ARG A 80 1.39 -1.24 -0.61
CA ARG A 80 1.01 -1.59 -1.99
C ARG A 80 1.45 -0.48 -2.96
N GLY A 81 1.95 -0.84 -4.14
CA GLY A 81 2.44 0.11 -5.17
C GLY A 81 3.85 0.65 -4.93
N HIS A 82 4.40 0.47 -3.72
CA HIS A 82 5.74 0.94 -3.42
C HIS A 82 6.80 -0.05 -3.93
N ALA A 83 7.76 0.38 -4.75
CA ALA A 83 8.69 -0.54 -5.44
C ALA A 83 9.52 -1.45 -4.52
N THR A 84 9.86 -0.98 -3.32
CA THR A 84 10.63 -1.78 -2.34
C THR A 84 9.78 -2.34 -1.21
N ARG A 85 8.61 -1.74 -0.93
CA ARG A 85 7.73 -2.14 0.20
C ARG A 85 6.53 -2.98 -0.25
N GLY A 86 6.25 -3.06 -1.55
CA GLY A 86 5.21 -3.92 -2.13
C GLY A 86 5.72 -5.34 -2.43
N ASN A 87 7.04 -5.56 -2.42
CA ASN A 87 7.65 -6.84 -2.78
C ASN A 87 8.37 -7.50 -1.60
N ALA A 88 8.08 -8.78 -1.39
CA ALA A 88 8.66 -9.60 -0.32
C ALA A 88 10.17 -9.88 -0.46
N ARG A 89 10.79 -9.63 -1.62
CA ARG A 89 12.22 -9.89 -1.87
C ARG A 89 13.15 -9.20 -0.87
N ALA A 90 12.76 -8.03 -0.38
CA ALA A 90 13.54 -7.27 0.59
C ALA A 90 13.21 -7.59 2.05
N LEU A 91 12.14 -8.37 2.33
CA LEU A 91 11.59 -8.57 3.67
C LEU A 91 12.66 -9.08 4.66
N PHE A 92 13.15 -10.30 4.47
CA PHE A 92 14.03 -10.93 5.46
C PHE A 92 15.46 -10.41 5.44
N ALA A 93 15.97 -9.95 4.30
CA ALA A 93 17.22 -9.19 4.25
C ALA A 93 17.14 -7.91 5.09
N THR A 94 16.02 -7.19 5.06
CA THR A 94 15.79 -5.96 5.83
C THR A 94 15.60 -6.24 7.32
N ILE A 95 14.90 -7.32 7.68
CA ILE A 95 14.79 -7.77 9.08
C ILE A 95 16.16 -8.23 9.61
N ALA A 96 16.93 -8.99 8.84
CA ALA A 96 18.27 -9.43 9.25
C ALA A 96 19.22 -8.26 9.47
N TYR A 97 19.15 -7.23 8.62
CA TYR A 97 19.88 -5.98 8.82
C TYR A 97 19.49 -5.32 10.16
N GLN A 98 18.20 -5.18 10.44
CA GLN A 98 17.71 -4.61 11.70
C GLN A 98 18.15 -5.42 12.93
N LEU A 99 18.10 -6.76 12.84
CA LEU A 99 18.58 -7.64 13.90
C LEU A 99 20.09 -7.47 14.15
N ALA A 100 20.89 -7.35 13.10
CA ALA A 100 22.33 -7.17 13.22
C ALA A 100 22.73 -5.85 13.88
N ILE A 101 21.92 -4.79 13.71
CA ILE A 101 22.18 -3.48 14.33
C ILE A 101 21.54 -3.35 15.72
N GLY A 102 20.34 -3.91 15.93
CA GLY A 102 19.53 -3.73 17.13
C GLY A 102 19.73 -4.80 18.20
N VAL A 103 20.24 -5.98 17.82
CA VAL A 103 20.43 -7.12 18.73
C VAL A 103 21.91 -7.48 18.79
N PRO A 104 22.66 -7.03 19.83
CA PRO A 104 24.13 -7.12 19.84
C PRO A 104 24.70 -8.52 19.61
N TRP A 105 24.02 -9.55 20.10
CA TRP A 105 24.47 -10.94 19.98
C TRP A 105 24.20 -11.56 18.59
N LEU A 106 23.39 -10.92 17.74
CA LEU A 106 23.15 -11.34 16.35
C LEU A 106 24.08 -10.66 15.34
N LYS A 107 24.70 -9.53 15.69
CA LYS A 107 25.57 -8.77 14.78
C LYS A 107 26.66 -9.62 14.13
N GLY A 108 27.50 -10.26 14.95
CA GLY A 108 28.62 -11.07 14.46
C GLY A 108 28.17 -12.23 13.57
N PRO A 109 27.25 -13.10 14.02
CA PRO A 109 26.75 -14.21 13.22
C PRO A 109 26.14 -13.78 11.88
N ILE A 110 25.30 -12.74 11.87
CA ILE A 110 24.65 -12.28 10.63
C ILE A 110 25.68 -11.67 9.68
N SER A 111 26.59 -10.82 10.18
CA SER A 111 27.66 -10.23 9.36
C SER A 111 28.52 -11.29 8.70
N GLN A 112 28.93 -12.33 9.44
CA GLN A 112 29.76 -13.41 8.90
C GLN A 112 29.06 -14.15 7.75
N ILE A 113 27.77 -14.45 7.88
CA ILE A 113 27.00 -15.15 6.83
C ILE A 113 26.93 -14.33 5.55
N VAL A 114 26.75 -13.00 5.66
CA VAL A 114 26.71 -12.10 4.51
C VAL A 114 28.09 -11.93 3.88
N GLU A 115 29.15 -11.86 4.69
CA GLU A 115 30.54 -11.78 4.20
C GLU A 115 30.95 -13.05 3.45
N ASP A 116 30.60 -14.23 3.97
CA ASP A 116 30.91 -15.52 3.35
C ASP A 116 30.06 -15.80 2.10
N ASN A 117 28.83 -15.29 2.06
CA ASN A 117 27.90 -15.48 0.95
C ASN A 117 27.05 -14.23 0.65
N PRO A 118 27.60 -13.22 -0.06
CA PRO A 118 26.88 -12.00 -0.37
C PRO A 118 25.60 -12.22 -1.20
N SER A 119 25.52 -13.32 -1.96
CA SER A 119 24.35 -13.66 -2.79
C SER A 119 23.10 -14.00 -1.99
N ILE A 120 23.23 -14.25 -0.67
CA ILE A 120 22.14 -14.66 0.22
C ILE A 120 20.94 -13.70 0.19
N VAL A 121 21.19 -12.39 0.03
CA VAL A 121 20.15 -11.35 -0.01
C VAL A 121 19.26 -11.42 -1.26
N GLY A 122 19.65 -12.19 -2.28
CA GLY A 122 18.87 -12.44 -3.49
C GLY A 122 18.28 -13.85 -3.57
N ARG A 123 18.48 -14.69 -2.54
CA ARG A 123 17.93 -16.06 -2.50
C ARG A 123 16.45 -16.06 -2.10
N SER A 124 15.84 -17.25 -2.11
CA SER A 124 14.43 -17.42 -1.74
C SER A 124 14.13 -16.92 -0.33
N ILE A 125 12.87 -16.54 -0.11
CA ILE A 125 12.35 -16.03 1.17
C ILE A 125 12.67 -16.98 2.33
N GLU A 126 12.45 -18.29 2.12
CA GLU A 126 12.76 -19.33 3.10
C GLU A 126 14.25 -19.44 3.40
N THR A 127 15.11 -19.34 2.39
CA THR A 127 16.57 -19.40 2.59
C THR A 127 17.06 -18.20 3.38
N GLN A 128 16.58 -16.99 3.05
CA GLN A 128 16.92 -15.77 3.79
C GLN A 128 16.51 -15.87 5.26
N LEU A 129 15.26 -16.26 5.55
CA LEU A 129 14.78 -16.38 6.93
C LEU A 129 15.53 -17.47 7.72
N ARG A 130 15.83 -18.61 7.11
CA ARG A 130 16.57 -19.68 7.77
C ARG A 130 18.00 -19.25 8.11
N GLU A 131 18.76 -18.84 7.10
CA GLU A 131 20.21 -18.60 7.23
C GLU A 131 20.51 -17.25 7.90
N LEU A 132 19.78 -16.18 7.58
CA LEU A 132 20.08 -14.85 8.14
C LEU A 132 19.46 -14.58 9.51
N ILE A 133 18.46 -15.35 9.94
CA ILE A 133 17.69 -15.04 11.16
C ILE A 133 17.63 -16.26 12.08
N SER A 134 17.10 -17.38 11.59
CA SER A 134 16.76 -18.52 12.45
C SER A 134 18.00 -19.27 12.95
N GLU A 135 18.98 -19.54 12.07
CA GLU A 135 20.25 -20.20 12.43
C GLU A 135 21.13 -19.36 13.39
N PRO A 136 21.31 -18.04 13.16
CA PRO A 136 21.93 -17.16 14.14
C PRO A 136 21.26 -17.20 15.51
N CYS A 137 19.93 -17.24 15.56
CA CYS A 137 19.19 -17.36 16.82
C CYS A 137 19.39 -18.71 17.52
N ARG A 138 19.50 -19.79 16.74
CA ARG A 138 19.68 -21.16 17.25
C ARG A 138 21.03 -21.35 17.94
N THR A 139 22.09 -20.78 17.38
CA THR A 139 23.47 -20.96 17.88
C THR A 139 23.78 -20.11 19.12
N SER A 140 22.95 -19.10 19.38
CA SER A 140 23.08 -18.21 20.52
C SER A 140 22.68 -18.88 21.84
N LYS A 141 23.31 -18.45 22.95
CA LYS A 141 22.91 -18.82 24.31
C LYS A 141 21.86 -17.86 24.91
N HIS A 142 21.59 -16.75 24.24
CA HIS A 142 20.58 -15.79 24.67
C HIS A 142 19.18 -16.39 24.46
N ARG A 143 18.29 -16.18 25.44
CA ARG A 143 16.92 -16.69 25.43
C ARG A 143 15.85 -15.62 25.63
N ASP A 144 16.29 -14.38 25.75
CA ASP A 144 15.41 -13.23 25.79
C ASP A 144 14.66 -13.10 24.46
N PRO A 145 13.32 -13.06 24.47
CA PRO A 145 12.54 -13.00 23.25
C PRO A 145 12.79 -11.70 22.49
N VAL A 146 12.95 -11.84 21.19
CA VAL A 146 13.09 -10.76 20.22
C VAL A 146 11.89 -10.82 19.28
N THR A 147 11.21 -9.69 19.11
CA THR A 147 9.96 -9.63 18.32
C THR A 147 10.20 -9.02 16.94
N ILE A 148 9.74 -9.71 15.91
CA ILE A 148 9.68 -9.25 14.52
C ILE A 148 8.24 -8.83 14.22
N LEU A 149 8.07 -7.65 13.62
CA LEU A 149 6.77 -7.11 13.22
C LEU A 149 6.66 -7.07 11.70
N ILE A 150 5.61 -7.67 11.14
CA ILE A 150 5.32 -7.64 9.71
C ILE A 150 3.92 -7.05 9.53
N ASP A 151 3.82 -5.83 9.04
CA ASP A 151 2.53 -5.15 8.84
C ASP A 151 2.16 -5.11 7.36
N GLY A 152 0.86 -5.27 7.07
CA GLY A 152 0.32 -5.16 5.72
C GLY A 152 0.63 -6.35 4.82
N LEU A 153 0.62 -7.60 5.32
CA LEU A 153 0.87 -8.77 4.44
C LEU A 153 -0.07 -8.80 3.22
N ASP A 154 -1.32 -8.33 3.34
CA ASP A 154 -2.28 -8.18 2.24
C ASP A 154 -1.94 -7.06 1.24
N GLU A 155 -1.00 -6.19 1.60
CA GLU A 155 -0.46 -5.13 0.74
C GLU A 155 0.77 -5.59 -0.06
N CYS A 156 1.32 -6.77 0.25
CA CYS A 156 2.32 -7.41 -0.58
C CYS A 156 1.70 -7.83 -1.92
N GLU A 157 2.50 -7.77 -2.99
CA GLU A 157 2.05 -8.21 -4.31
C GLU A 157 2.14 -9.73 -4.45
N GLY A 158 1.05 -10.33 -4.93
CA GLY A 158 0.97 -11.75 -5.28
C GLY A 158 0.49 -12.65 -4.12
N HIS A 159 -0.71 -13.22 -4.27
CA HIS A 159 -1.28 -14.14 -3.29
C HIS A 159 -0.37 -15.33 -2.96
N HIS A 160 0.36 -15.85 -3.95
CA HIS A 160 1.30 -16.96 -3.77
C HIS A 160 2.48 -16.58 -2.85
N VAL A 161 2.92 -15.32 -2.89
CA VAL A 161 4.00 -14.78 -2.06
C VAL A 161 3.56 -14.74 -0.59
N HIS A 162 2.29 -14.40 -0.31
CA HIS A 162 1.78 -14.41 1.06
C HIS A 162 1.91 -15.81 1.67
N LEU A 163 1.54 -16.84 0.91
CA LEU A 163 1.64 -18.23 1.34
C LEU A 163 3.10 -18.69 1.47
N GLU A 164 4.00 -18.21 0.60
CA GLU A 164 5.44 -18.48 0.70
C GLU A 164 6.03 -17.89 1.98
N ILE A 165 5.72 -16.62 2.30
CA ILE A 165 6.16 -15.97 3.54
C ILE A 165 5.65 -16.75 4.75
N LEU A 166 4.35 -17.07 4.80
CA LEU A 166 3.76 -17.79 5.93
C LEU A 166 4.36 -19.20 6.09
N ARG A 167 4.62 -19.93 5.00
CA ARG A 167 5.29 -21.23 5.08
C ARG A 167 6.73 -21.10 5.56
N ALA A 168 7.49 -20.13 5.02
CA ALA A 168 8.86 -19.87 5.43
C ALA A 168 8.95 -19.58 6.94
N ILE A 169 8.07 -18.71 7.44
CA ILE A 169 7.94 -18.35 8.87
C ILE A 169 7.75 -19.61 9.70
N ARG A 170 6.76 -20.45 9.35
CA ARG A 170 6.49 -21.64 10.14
C ARG A 170 7.62 -22.68 10.06
N ASN A 171 8.20 -22.90 8.89
CA ASN A 171 9.27 -23.89 8.69
C ASN A 171 10.56 -23.51 9.42
N SER A 172 10.82 -22.21 9.59
CA SER A 172 12.08 -21.70 10.13
C SER A 172 12.01 -21.39 11.63
N LEU A 173 10.83 -21.06 12.15
CA LEU A 173 10.61 -20.73 13.56
C LEU A 173 10.31 -21.97 14.41
N ALA A 174 11.37 -22.64 14.86
CA ALA A 174 11.24 -23.68 15.86
C ALA A 174 10.84 -23.10 17.23
N ASP A 175 10.03 -23.84 17.99
CA ASP A 175 9.42 -23.42 19.27
C ASP A 175 10.43 -23.02 20.37
N TYR A 176 11.70 -23.43 20.25
CA TYR A 176 12.76 -23.11 21.21
C TYR A 176 13.56 -21.84 20.86
N LEU A 177 13.30 -21.22 19.70
CA LEU A 177 13.99 -19.99 19.32
C LEU A 177 13.45 -18.81 20.11
N PRO A 178 14.30 -17.86 20.53
CA PRO A 178 13.87 -16.64 21.21
C PRO A 178 13.29 -15.62 20.22
N LEU A 179 12.48 -16.08 19.26
CA LEU A 179 11.89 -15.26 18.21
C LEU A 179 10.37 -15.30 18.33
N ARG A 180 9.76 -14.11 18.35
CA ARG A 180 8.33 -13.93 18.22
C ARG A 180 8.04 -13.16 16.94
N VAL A 181 7.00 -13.54 16.21
CA VAL A 181 6.59 -12.85 14.99
C VAL A 181 5.15 -12.43 15.10
N ILE A 182 4.91 -11.12 14.96
CA ILE A 182 3.55 -10.57 14.81
C ILE A 182 3.35 -10.22 13.35
N ILE A 183 2.32 -10.79 12.75
CA ILE A 183 1.90 -10.53 11.38
C ILE A 183 0.58 -9.79 11.45
N ALA A 184 0.46 -8.62 10.84
CA ALA A 184 -0.78 -7.89 10.71
C ALA A 184 -1.27 -7.92 9.26
N SER A 185 -2.53 -8.30 9.06
CA SER A 185 -3.14 -8.31 7.74
C SER A 185 -4.66 -8.25 7.78
N ARG A 186 -5.28 -8.02 6.63
CA ARG A 186 -6.69 -8.36 6.43
C ARG A 186 -6.90 -9.88 6.45
N PRO A 187 -8.06 -10.36 6.89
CA PRO A 187 -8.44 -11.78 6.78
C PRO A 187 -8.89 -12.09 5.34
N GLU A 188 -7.99 -11.91 4.37
CA GLU A 188 -8.23 -12.41 3.02
C GLU A 188 -8.31 -13.93 3.04
N ALA A 189 -9.18 -14.52 2.22
CA ALA A 189 -9.54 -15.94 2.34
C ALA A 189 -8.32 -16.88 2.39
N HIS A 190 -7.34 -16.70 1.49
CA HIS A 190 -6.14 -17.54 1.45
C HIS A 190 -5.21 -17.35 2.65
N ILE A 191 -5.16 -16.14 3.23
CA ILE A 191 -4.38 -15.87 4.45
C ILE A 191 -5.07 -16.54 5.64
N GLN A 192 -6.39 -16.34 5.77
CA GLN A 192 -7.18 -16.93 6.84
C GLN A 192 -7.11 -18.47 6.81
N GLU A 193 -7.33 -19.07 5.64
CA GLU A 193 -7.21 -20.53 5.43
C GLU A 193 -5.84 -21.06 5.85
N MET A 194 -4.76 -20.30 5.61
CA MET A 194 -3.41 -20.70 6.03
C MET A 194 -3.27 -20.73 7.56
N PHE A 195 -3.74 -19.71 8.26
CA PHE A 195 -3.68 -19.67 9.73
C PHE A 195 -4.61 -20.67 10.41
N GLU A 196 -5.72 -21.03 9.76
CA GLU A 196 -6.64 -22.07 10.23
C GLU A 196 -6.18 -23.49 9.89
N SER A 197 -5.20 -23.63 8.99
CA SER A 197 -4.68 -24.92 8.57
C SER A 197 -3.92 -25.67 9.69
N PRO A 198 -3.74 -27.00 9.58
CA PRO A 198 -2.95 -27.78 10.52
C PRO A 198 -1.51 -27.29 10.72
N LEU A 199 -0.98 -26.50 9.78
CA LEU A 199 0.37 -25.93 9.85
C LEU A 199 0.52 -24.92 11.01
N TYR A 200 -0.55 -24.18 11.30
CA TYR A 200 -0.60 -23.13 12.32
C TYR A 200 -1.51 -23.47 13.52
N HIS A 201 -2.29 -24.54 13.41
CA HIS A 201 -3.20 -24.98 14.47
C HIS A 201 -2.46 -25.20 15.79
N GLY A 202 -2.87 -24.47 16.83
CA GLY A 202 -2.27 -24.54 18.17
C GLY A 202 -0.88 -23.92 18.31
N SER A 203 -0.31 -23.33 17.25
CA SER A 203 0.99 -22.64 17.26
C SER A 203 0.90 -21.15 16.94
N CYS A 204 -0.24 -20.69 16.40
CA CYS A 204 -0.54 -19.28 16.16
C CYS A 204 -1.51 -18.74 17.21
N HIS A 205 -1.21 -17.56 17.75
CA HIS A 205 -2.19 -16.78 18.51
C HIS A 205 -3.00 -15.89 17.55
N LEU A 206 -4.31 -16.11 17.49
CA LEU A 206 -5.21 -15.31 16.65
C LEU A 206 -5.69 -14.09 17.45
N PHE A 207 -5.37 -12.89 16.96
CA PHE A 207 -5.70 -11.64 17.62
C PHE A 207 -6.57 -10.75 16.72
N ASN A 208 -7.86 -10.62 17.04
CA ASN A 208 -8.79 -9.84 16.25
C ASN A 208 -8.82 -8.36 16.68
N VAL A 209 -8.59 -7.43 15.75
CA VAL A 209 -8.76 -6.00 15.99
C VAL A 209 -10.24 -5.63 16.00
N GLN A 210 -10.77 -5.47 17.21
CA GLN A 210 -12.17 -5.12 17.43
C GLN A 210 -12.47 -3.65 17.11
N GLN A 211 -13.69 -3.35 16.68
CA GLN A 211 -14.21 -1.99 16.60
C GLN A 211 -14.34 -1.35 17.99
N SER A 212 -14.19 -0.03 18.09
CA SER A 212 -14.29 0.69 19.37
C SER A 212 -14.89 2.07 19.19
N PHE A 213 -16.18 2.22 19.55
CA PHE A 213 -16.86 3.50 19.52
C PHE A 213 -16.28 4.51 20.51
N ASP A 214 -15.80 4.04 21.67
CA ASP A 214 -15.21 4.93 22.67
C ASP A 214 -13.86 5.49 22.21
N ASP A 215 -13.00 4.64 21.63
CA ASP A 215 -11.71 5.10 21.11
C ASP A 215 -11.90 6.06 19.91
N VAL A 216 -12.85 5.77 19.02
CA VAL A 216 -13.19 6.69 17.92
C VAL A 216 -13.73 8.02 18.45
N ARG A 217 -14.58 7.99 19.47
CA ARG A 217 -15.08 9.21 20.13
C ARG A 217 -13.95 10.03 20.72
N LYS A 218 -13.02 9.42 21.45
CA LYS A 218 -11.85 10.10 22.02
C LYS A 218 -11.01 10.76 20.93
N TYR A 219 -10.73 10.03 19.85
CA TYR A 219 -10.00 10.54 18.69
C TYR A 219 -10.70 11.74 18.06
N LEU A 220 -11.99 11.63 17.73
CA LEU A 220 -12.75 12.73 17.14
C LEU A 220 -12.83 13.94 18.07
N CYS A 221 -13.08 13.76 19.36
CA CYS A 221 -13.06 14.86 20.33
C CYS A 221 -11.73 15.62 20.32
N SER A 222 -10.62 14.89 20.35
CA SER A 222 -9.28 15.46 20.35
C SER A 222 -8.99 16.22 19.06
N GLU A 223 -9.25 15.60 17.90
CA GLU A 223 -8.99 16.23 16.60
C GLU A 223 -9.89 17.44 16.34
N PHE A 224 -11.16 17.41 16.72
CA PHE A 224 -12.02 18.58 16.60
C PHE A 224 -11.60 19.72 17.53
N ALA A 225 -11.13 19.41 18.74
CA ALA A 225 -10.54 20.42 19.62
C ALA A 225 -9.26 21.02 19.01
N ARG A 226 -8.41 20.19 18.40
CA ARG A 226 -7.21 20.65 17.67
C ARG A 226 -7.58 21.57 16.50
N ILE A 227 -8.50 21.16 15.63
CA ILE A 227 -8.97 21.98 14.49
C ILE A 227 -9.54 23.31 14.98
N HIS A 228 -10.37 23.29 16.02
CA HIS A 228 -10.94 24.52 16.58
C HIS A 228 -9.85 25.48 17.08
N HIS A 229 -8.81 24.96 17.74
CA HIS A 229 -7.71 25.75 18.26
C HIS A 229 -6.75 26.28 17.18
N GLU A 230 -6.40 25.45 16.19
CA GLU A 230 -5.33 25.73 15.23
C GLU A 230 -5.83 26.40 13.94
N HIS A 231 -7.08 26.14 13.54
CA HIS A 231 -7.58 26.60 12.25
C HIS A 231 -7.98 28.08 12.28
N ARG A 232 -7.40 28.89 11.39
CA ARG A 232 -7.49 30.37 11.41
C ARG A 232 -8.93 30.92 11.36
N THR A 233 -9.85 30.18 10.73
CA THR A 233 -11.26 30.59 10.61
C THR A 233 -12.13 30.20 11.80
N MET A 234 -11.59 29.47 12.78
CA MET A 234 -12.36 28.94 13.91
C MET A 234 -12.40 29.87 15.13
N ALA A 235 -11.61 30.95 15.13
CA ALA A 235 -11.45 31.86 16.27
C ALA A 235 -12.78 32.43 16.83
N ASN A 236 -13.80 32.60 15.99
CA ASN A 236 -15.11 33.14 16.39
C ASN A 236 -16.21 32.07 16.49
N ILE A 237 -15.87 30.79 16.36
CA ILE A 237 -16.83 29.68 16.46
C ILE A 237 -16.98 29.30 17.94
N PRO A 238 -18.19 29.30 18.53
CA PRO A 238 -18.38 28.95 19.93
C PRO A 238 -18.04 27.49 20.24
N HIS A 239 -17.57 27.23 21.46
CA HIS A 239 -17.47 25.87 22.01
C HIS A 239 -18.81 25.41 22.64
N PRO A 240 -19.10 24.10 22.65
CA PRO A 240 -18.34 23.02 21.98
C PRO A 240 -18.52 23.05 20.46
N TRP A 241 -17.45 22.67 19.73
CA TRP A 241 -17.51 22.41 18.29
C TRP A 241 -16.83 21.08 17.99
N PRO A 242 -17.44 20.21 17.19
CA PRO A 242 -18.80 20.29 16.65
C PRO A 242 -19.85 20.19 17.77
N LEU A 243 -21.14 20.34 17.43
CA LEU A 243 -22.18 20.16 18.44
C LEU A 243 -22.17 18.71 18.95
N PRO A 244 -22.57 18.45 20.21
CA PRO A 244 -22.55 17.09 20.76
C PRO A 244 -23.36 16.06 19.96
N ASN A 245 -24.43 16.49 19.31
CA ASN A 245 -25.25 15.62 18.46
C ASN A 245 -24.51 15.24 17.17
N ASP A 246 -23.87 16.21 16.50
CA ASP A 246 -23.05 15.97 15.31
C ASP A 246 -21.92 15.01 15.63
N LEU A 247 -21.19 15.24 16.74
CA LEU A 247 -20.13 14.34 17.18
C LEU A 247 -20.65 12.91 17.40
N LYS A 248 -21.80 12.77 18.08
CA LYS A 248 -22.43 11.47 18.32
C LYS A 248 -22.81 10.77 17.02
N GLU A 249 -23.33 11.52 16.05
CA GLU A 249 -23.67 11.01 14.73
C GLU A 249 -22.42 10.53 13.97
N LEU A 250 -21.34 11.31 13.97
CA LEU A 250 -20.07 10.93 13.33
C LEU A 250 -19.45 9.68 13.96
N VAL A 251 -19.49 9.57 15.29
CA VAL A 251 -19.08 8.36 16.01
C VAL A 251 -19.93 7.16 15.59
N TRP A 252 -21.24 7.34 15.46
CA TRP A 252 -22.13 6.27 15.03
C TRP A 252 -21.88 5.85 13.57
N LYS A 253 -21.77 6.82 12.64
CA LYS A 253 -21.45 6.60 11.21
C LYS A 253 -20.10 5.89 11.02
N SER A 254 -19.15 6.09 11.93
CA SER A 254 -17.86 5.37 11.88
C SER A 254 -17.98 3.86 12.07
N SER A 255 -19.09 3.38 12.65
CA SER A 255 -19.26 1.99 13.10
C SER A 255 -18.12 1.48 14.00
N GLY A 256 -17.43 2.38 14.70
CA GLY A 256 -16.29 2.07 15.57
C GLY A 256 -14.98 1.80 14.82
N TYR A 257 -14.88 2.13 13.52
CA TYR A 257 -13.66 2.05 12.73
C TYR A 257 -13.00 3.42 12.56
N PHE A 258 -11.67 3.45 12.71
CA PHE A 258 -10.89 4.68 12.65
C PHE A 258 -10.83 5.29 11.26
N ILE A 259 -10.93 4.49 10.19
CA ILE A 259 -10.82 5.01 8.83
C ILE A 259 -11.87 6.07 8.49
N TYR A 260 -13.11 5.87 8.94
CA TYR A 260 -14.15 6.87 8.73
C TYR A 260 -13.79 8.16 9.48
N ALA A 261 -13.40 8.02 10.75
CA ALA A 261 -13.04 9.14 11.61
C ALA A 261 -11.81 9.90 11.10
N SER A 262 -10.77 9.22 10.63
CA SER A 262 -9.57 9.87 10.10
C SER A 262 -9.83 10.52 8.75
N THR A 263 -10.62 9.87 7.88
CA THR A 263 -11.00 10.43 6.58
C THR A 263 -11.81 11.71 6.75
N ILE A 264 -12.78 11.72 7.68
CA ILE A 264 -13.61 12.92 7.90
C ILE A 264 -12.80 14.05 8.55
N ILE A 265 -11.89 13.76 9.49
CA ILE A 265 -10.99 14.77 10.05
C ILE A 265 -10.11 15.38 8.95
N LYS A 266 -9.51 14.56 8.08
CA LYS A 266 -8.72 15.07 6.94
C LYS A 266 -9.55 15.92 5.97
N PHE A 267 -10.81 15.54 5.73
CA PHE A 267 -11.73 16.31 4.88
C PHE A 267 -12.12 17.67 5.50
N ILE A 268 -12.31 17.71 6.81
CA ILE A 268 -12.72 18.92 7.54
C ILE A 268 -11.53 19.86 7.79
N ASP A 269 -10.34 19.31 8.08
CA ASP A 269 -9.10 20.07 8.36
C ASP A 269 -8.32 20.45 7.09
N ASP A 270 -8.95 20.38 5.91
CA ASP A 270 -8.32 20.84 4.69
C ASP A 270 -8.15 22.37 4.71
N LYS A 271 -6.89 22.82 4.67
CA LYS A 271 -6.49 24.23 4.77
C LYS A 271 -7.09 25.13 3.69
N ASN A 272 -7.58 24.57 2.59
CA ASN A 272 -8.19 25.33 1.50
C ASN A 272 -9.69 25.59 1.73
N TYR A 273 -10.30 24.99 2.76
CA TYR A 273 -11.74 25.06 3.02
C TYR A 273 -12.03 25.52 4.45
N ARG A 274 -13.28 25.88 4.72
CA ARG A 274 -13.71 26.18 6.08
C ARG A 274 -14.20 24.91 6.78
N PRO A 275 -13.68 24.56 7.97
CA PRO A 275 -14.10 23.37 8.71
C PRO A 275 -15.59 23.32 8.97
N THR A 276 -16.23 24.47 9.24
CA THR A 276 -17.67 24.56 9.48
C THR A 276 -18.51 24.22 8.25
N GLU A 277 -18.07 24.64 7.05
CA GLU A 277 -18.76 24.34 5.79
C GLU A 277 -18.57 22.85 5.43
N ARG A 278 -17.35 22.33 5.61
CA ARG A 278 -17.05 20.91 5.40
C ARG A 278 -17.83 20.01 6.36
N LEU A 279 -17.91 20.36 7.64
CA LEU A 279 -18.72 19.63 8.61
C LEU A 279 -20.19 19.58 8.19
N ALA A 280 -20.77 20.72 7.78
CA ALA A 280 -22.16 20.79 7.31
C ALA A 280 -22.43 19.84 6.14
N ILE A 281 -21.49 19.72 5.18
CA ILE A 281 -21.61 18.78 4.05
C ILE A 281 -21.77 17.32 4.49
N VAL A 282 -21.15 16.92 5.61
CA VAL A 282 -21.18 15.53 6.08
C VAL A 282 -22.35 15.27 7.06
N THR A 283 -22.83 16.30 7.74
CA THR A 283 -23.98 16.23 8.66
C THR A 283 -25.33 16.44 7.97
N ASP A 284 -25.40 17.28 6.93
CA ASP A 284 -26.65 17.61 6.22
C ASP A 284 -27.16 16.49 5.29
N GLN A 285 -26.42 15.39 5.17
CA GLN A 285 -26.84 14.25 4.37
C GLN A 285 -27.95 13.50 5.10
N ASN A 286 -29.20 13.90 4.77
CA ASN A 286 -30.41 13.17 5.13
C ASN A 286 -30.19 11.68 4.89
N SER A 287 -30.18 10.94 6.00
CA SER A 287 -29.87 9.52 6.11
C SER A 287 -30.68 8.67 5.13
N THR A 288 -30.11 8.31 3.98
CA THR A 288 -30.41 7.00 3.41
C THR A 288 -29.75 5.96 4.29
N GLU A 289 -30.58 5.22 5.01
CA GLU A 289 -30.22 4.19 5.99
C GLU A 289 -29.31 3.11 5.39
N SER A 290 -28.01 3.38 5.33
CA SER A 290 -27.02 2.34 5.10
C SER A 290 -26.52 1.85 6.45
N HIS A 291 -27.15 0.79 6.95
CA HIS A 291 -26.88 0.20 8.27
C HIS A 291 -25.54 -0.56 8.38
N SER A 292 -24.63 -0.42 7.42
CA SER A 292 -23.33 -1.10 7.44
C SER A 292 -22.16 -0.11 7.48
N ALA A 293 -21.07 -0.52 8.14
CA ALA A 293 -19.84 0.27 8.28
C ALA A 293 -19.26 0.69 6.92
N PHE A 294 -19.28 -0.22 5.94
CA PHE A 294 -18.85 0.09 4.57
C PHE A 294 -19.77 1.10 3.90
N GLY A 295 -21.08 1.03 4.15
CA GLY A 295 -22.04 1.96 3.59
C GLY A 295 -21.81 3.42 3.99
N SER A 296 -21.54 3.69 5.27
CA SER A 296 -21.25 5.05 5.75
C SER A 296 -19.92 5.58 5.21
N LEU A 297 -18.90 4.72 5.12
CA LEU A 297 -17.61 5.08 4.51
C LEU A 297 -17.73 5.33 3.01
N ASP A 298 -18.48 4.50 2.29
CA ASP A 298 -18.74 4.63 0.86
C ASP A 298 -19.47 5.95 0.58
N GLN A 299 -20.47 6.30 1.39
CA GLN A 299 -21.15 7.60 1.30
C GLN A 299 -20.19 8.77 1.53
N LEU A 300 -19.26 8.65 2.49
CA LEU A 300 -18.22 9.66 2.70
C LEU A 300 -17.31 9.80 1.46
N TYR A 301 -16.87 8.68 0.86
CA TYR A 301 -16.09 8.72 -0.37
C TYR A 301 -16.86 9.33 -1.54
N MET A 302 -18.12 8.95 -1.74
CA MET A 302 -19.00 9.57 -2.75
C MET A 302 -19.07 11.09 -2.55
N THR A 303 -19.21 11.54 -1.30
CA THR A 303 -19.26 12.97 -0.95
C THR A 303 -17.98 13.69 -1.31
N ILE A 304 -16.82 13.12 -0.92
CA ILE A 304 -15.51 13.70 -1.22
C ILE A 304 -15.36 13.85 -2.74
N LEU A 305 -15.63 12.78 -3.50
CA LEU A 305 -15.53 12.76 -4.95
C LEU A 305 -16.50 13.75 -5.61
N SER A 306 -17.75 13.84 -5.16
CA SER A 306 -18.74 14.79 -5.70
C SER A 306 -18.42 16.25 -5.38
N THR A 307 -17.66 16.52 -4.31
CA THR A 307 -17.22 17.89 -3.95
C THR A 307 -15.88 18.29 -4.57
N ALA A 308 -15.19 17.35 -5.24
CA ALA A 308 -13.91 17.64 -5.86
C ALA A 308 -14.06 18.68 -7.00
N PRO A 309 -13.10 19.60 -7.16
CA PRO A 309 -13.10 20.52 -8.29
C PRO A 309 -12.83 19.76 -9.60
N ARG A 310 -13.10 20.39 -10.75
CA ARG A 310 -12.68 19.87 -12.08
C ARG A 310 -13.19 18.44 -12.35
N GLN A 311 -14.50 18.24 -12.17
CA GLN A 311 -15.18 16.95 -12.31
C GLN A 311 -14.95 16.25 -13.66
N ALA A 312 -14.69 16.99 -14.74
CA ALA A 312 -14.42 16.41 -16.07
C ALA A 312 -13.10 15.61 -16.11
N GLN A 313 -12.08 16.05 -15.35
CA GLN A 313 -10.76 15.42 -15.28
C GLN A 313 -10.67 14.33 -14.20
N LEU A 314 -11.65 14.28 -13.29
CA LEU A 314 -11.63 13.40 -12.13
C LEU A 314 -11.59 11.91 -12.51
N MET A 315 -12.51 11.45 -13.36
CA MET A 315 -12.60 10.03 -13.70
C MET A 315 -11.36 9.47 -14.41
N PRO A 316 -10.78 10.16 -15.42
CA PRO A 316 -9.51 9.75 -16.00
C PRO A 316 -8.39 9.61 -14.95
N ILE A 317 -8.22 10.60 -14.08
CA ILE A 317 -7.21 10.58 -13.00
C ILE A 317 -7.43 9.41 -12.04
N LEU A 318 -8.67 9.22 -11.57
CA LEU A 318 -9.00 8.10 -10.67
C LEU A 318 -8.73 6.74 -11.33
N CYS A 319 -9.04 6.60 -12.62
CA CYS A 319 -8.75 5.38 -13.37
C CYS A 319 -7.25 5.14 -13.48
N ALA A 320 -6.45 6.16 -13.78
CA ALA A 320 -5.00 6.04 -13.85
C ALA A 320 -4.39 5.64 -12.50
N LEU A 321 -4.72 6.36 -11.43
CA LEU A 321 -4.21 6.11 -10.07
C LEU A 321 -4.66 4.76 -9.51
N ALA A 322 -5.84 4.27 -9.89
CA ALA A 322 -6.30 2.95 -9.51
C ALA A 322 -5.55 1.80 -10.21
N ASN A 323 -4.72 2.07 -11.21
CA ASN A 323 -3.97 1.06 -11.96
C ASN A 323 -2.45 1.25 -11.92
N PHE A 324 -1.97 2.48 -11.68
CA PHE A 324 -0.55 2.83 -11.72
C PHE A 324 -0.22 3.84 -10.60
N ASP A 325 0.98 3.71 -10.04
CA ASP A 325 1.55 4.72 -9.15
C ASP A 325 2.15 5.85 -10.00
N LEU A 326 1.46 6.99 -10.06
CA LEU A 326 1.80 8.11 -10.93
C LEU A 326 2.00 9.39 -10.12
N SER A 327 2.80 10.30 -10.67
CA SER A 327 2.95 11.65 -10.15
C SER A 327 1.91 12.62 -10.77
N PRO A 328 1.66 13.79 -10.16
CA PRO A 328 0.80 14.81 -10.76
C PRO A 328 1.25 15.22 -12.17
N LEU A 329 2.56 15.36 -12.39
CA LEU A 329 3.10 15.72 -13.70
C LEU A 329 2.78 14.66 -14.77
N VAL A 330 2.91 13.38 -14.43
CA VAL A 330 2.59 12.30 -15.37
C VAL A 330 1.11 12.29 -15.71
N LEU A 331 0.23 12.63 -14.76
CA LEU A 331 -1.21 12.75 -15.05
C LEU A 331 -1.52 13.89 -16.02
N ASP A 332 -0.88 15.06 -15.85
CA ASP A 332 -1.04 16.18 -16.78
C ASP A 332 -0.62 15.77 -18.20
N LEU A 333 0.52 15.08 -18.33
CA LEU A 333 1.02 14.58 -19.62
C LEU A 333 0.09 13.52 -20.23
N LEU A 334 -0.38 12.57 -19.41
CA LEU A 334 -1.20 11.44 -19.85
C LEU A 334 -2.55 11.90 -20.41
N PHE A 335 -3.12 12.94 -19.82
CA PHE A 335 -4.45 13.44 -20.18
C PHE A 335 -4.43 14.78 -20.94
N GLU A 336 -3.25 15.18 -21.45
CA GLU A 336 -3.07 16.40 -22.24
C GLU A 336 -3.62 17.66 -21.50
N MET A 337 -3.42 17.73 -20.17
CA MET A 337 -3.87 18.84 -19.33
C MET A 337 -2.81 19.94 -19.23
N GLU A 338 -3.22 21.14 -18.80
CA GLU A 338 -2.27 22.19 -18.46
C GLU A 338 -1.47 21.82 -17.21
N SER A 339 -0.20 22.18 -17.16
CA SER A 339 0.66 21.91 -16.00
C SER A 339 0.03 22.44 -14.70
N GLY A 340 -0.15 21.56 -13.72
CA GLY A 340 -0.77 21.82 -12.42
C GLY A 340 -2.27 21.52 -12.36
N ASP A 341 -2.93 21.12 -13.45
CA ASP A 341 -4.36 20.80 -13.42
C ASP A 341 -4.64 19.52 -12.62
N ALA A 342 -3.80 18.50 -12.73
CA ALA A 342 -3.87 17.29 -11.90
C ALA A 342 -3.79 17.64 -10.41
N GLN A 343 -2.84 18.49 -10.01
CA GLN A 343 -2.75 18.98 -8.64
C GLN A 343 -4.06 19.64 -8.17
N LEU A 344 -4.67 20.48 -9.02
CA LEU A 344 -5.90 21.18 -8.65
C LEU A 344 -7.07 20.22 -8.41
N VAL A 345 -7.18 19.15 -9.20
CA VAL A 345 -8.15 18.06 -8.96
C VAL A 345 -7.84 17.38 -7.63
N LEU A 346 -6.59 16.94 -7.45
CA LEU A 346 -6.13 16.16 -6.30
C LEU A 346 -6.21 16.94 -4.98
N ARG A 347 -6.07 18.27 -5.00
CA ARG A 347 -6.29 19.13 -3.82
C ARG A 347 -7.68 18.95 -3.21
N GLY A 348 -8.71 18.68 -4.02
CA GLY A 348 -10.05 18.36 -3.51
C GLY A 348 -10.18 16.97 -2.89
N LEU A 349 -9.16 16.13 -3.06
CA LEU A 349 -9.11 14.73 -2.65
C LEU A 349 -8.01 14.45 -1.60
N SER A 350 -7.46 15.49 -0.98
CA SER A 350 -6.42 15.43 0.06
C SER A 350 -6.79 14.53 1.25
N SER A 351 -8.09 14.29 1.46
CA SER A 351 -8.60 13.40 2.51
C SER A 351 -8.45 11.91 2.20
N VAL A 352 -8.27 11.56 0.92
CA VAL A 352 -8.10 10.17 0.45
C VAL A 352 -6.75 9.91 -0.22
N PHE A 353 -6.12 10.95 -0.77
CA PHE A 353 -4.76 10.91 -1.31
C PHE A 353 -3.79 11.76 -0.47
N GLU A 354 -2.58 11.25 -0.34
CA GLU A 354 -1.40 12.03 0.02
C GLU A 354 -0.91 12.71 -1.26
N VAL A 355 -1.19 14.01 -1.37
CA VAL A 355 -0.81 14.81 -2.54
C VAL A 355 0.58 15.41 -2.26
N PRO A 356 1.60 15.05 -3.06
CA PRO A 356 2.95 15.53 -2.83
C PRO A 356 3.07 17.04 -3.08
N LEU A 357 4.11 17.64 -2.50
CA LEU A 357 4.46 19.04 -2.78
C LEU A 357 5.25 19.20 -4.07
N ASP A 358 6.02 18.16 -4.41
CA ASP A 358 6.76 18.04 -5.67
C ASP A 358 5.91 17.26 -6.68
N ASP A 359 5.80 17.77 -7.90
CA ASP A 359 4.97 17.17 -8.96
C ASP A 359 5.58 15.92 -9.59
N ASP A 360 6.84 15.63 -9.25
CA ASP A 360 7.56 14.45 -9.69
C ASP A 360 7.41 13.27 -8.72
N GLU A 361 6.88 13.51 -7.51
CA GLU A 361 6.65 12.47 -6.51
C GLU A 361 5.34 11.69 -6.73
N GLU A 362 5.33 10.43 -6.33
CA GLU A 362 4.18 9.53 -6.50
C GLU A 362 3.00 9.93 -5.62
N ILE A 363 1.79 9.86 -6.18
CA ILE A 363 0.55 10.08 -5.44
C ILE A 363 0.18 8.79 -4.72
N LEU A 364 0.05 8.85 -3.41
CA LEU A 364 -0.25 7.68 -2.59
C LEU A 364 -1.66 7.78 -2.00
N THR A 365 -2.37 6.65 -1.88
CA THR A 365 -3.63 6.65 -1.13
C THR A 365 -3.36 6.57 0.36
N HIS A 366 -4.15 7.30 1.16
CA HIS A 366 -4.10 7.20 2.61
C HIS A 366 -4.49 5.81 3.11
N HIS A 367 -5.34 5.10 2.37
CA HIS A 367 -5.79 3.78 2.74
C HIS A 367 -6.31 2.99 1.52
N ALA A 368 -5.91 1.73 1.38
CA ALA A 368 -6.27 0.87 0.24
C ALA A 368 -7.79 0.63 0.07
N SER A 369 -8.61 0.84 1.11
CA SER A 369 -10.08 0.75 1.02
C SER A 369 -10.69 1.74 0.03
N PHE A 370 -10.01 2.84 -0.28
CA PHE A 370 -10.47 3.78 -1.27
C PHE A 370 -10.41 3.18 -2.68
N TYR A 371 -9.29 2.51 -3.02
CA TYR A 371 -9.21 1.75 -4.26
C TYR A 371 -10.18 0.56 -4.28
N ASP A 372 -10.38 -0.13 -3.15
CA ASP A 372 -11.40 -1.20 -3.06
C ASP A 372 -12.80 -0.67 -3.34
N PHE A 373 -13.10 0.57 -2.93
CA PHE A 373 -14.35 1.26 -3.23
C PHE A 373 -14.47 1.58 -4.73
N LEU A 374 -13.45 2.21 -5.32
CA LEU A 374 -13.45 2.58 -6.75
C LEU A 374 -13.55 1.37 -7.69
N ARG A 375 -13.01 0.22 -7.26
CA ARG A 375 -13.02 -1.05 -8.01
C ARG A 375 -14.28 -1.89 -7.79
N ASP A 376 -15.22 -1.47 -6.95
CA ASP A 376 -16.51 -2.14 -6.76
C ASP A 376 -17.65 -1.27 -7.29
N SER A 377 -18.29 -1.72 -8.38
CA SER A 377 -19.36 -0.97 -9.05
C SER A 377 -20.61 -0.78 -8.20
N ARG A 378 -20.86 -1.66 -7.23
CA ARG A 378 -22.01 -1.55 -6.31
C ARG A 378 -21.78 -0.46 -5.27
N ARG A 379 -20.51 -0.21 -4.93
CA ARG A 379 -20.09 0.77 -3.91
C ARG A 379 -19.89 2.16 -4.52
N SER A 380 -19.07 2.25 -5.58
CA SER A 380 -18.66 3.53 -6.19
C SER A 380 -19.60 4.08 -7.25
N GLN A 381 -20.52 3.26 -7.78
CA GLN A 381 -21.56 3.69 -8.72
C GLN A 381 -20.98 4.49 -9.90
N ILE A 382 -21.29 5.79 -9.99
CA ILE A 382 -20.82 6.69 -11.05
C ILE A 382 -19.29 6.88 -11.06
N PHE A 383 -18.62 6.60 -9.94
CA PHE A 383 -17.17 6.68 -9.79
C PHE A 383 -16.46 5.34 -10.00
N TYR A 384 -17.15 4.33 -10.54
CA TYR A 384 -16.56 3.02 -10.79
C TYR A 384 -15.51 3.09 -11.91
N VAL A 385 -14.26 2.76 -11.56
CA VAL A 385 -13.10 2.85 -12.48
C VAL A 385 -12.83 1.57 -13.27
N GLY A 386 -13.52 0.47 -12.94
CA GLY A 386 -13.31 -0.84 -13.57
C GLY A 386 -14.15 -1.09 -14.83
N SER A 387 -14.82 -0.07 -15.39
CA SER A 387 -15.55 -0.23 -16.65
C SER A 387 -14.58 -0.50 -17.80
N LEU A 388 -15.04 -1.24 -18.82
CA LEU A 388 -14.19 -1.48 -19.99
C LEU A 388 -13.84 -0.17 -20.69
N ASP A 389 -14.81 0.74 -20.82
CA ASP A 389 -14.62 2.03 -21.49
C ASP A 389 -13.55 2.88 -20.82
N HIS A 390 -13.59 3.05 -19.49
CA HIS A 390 -12.57 3.82 -18.76
C HIS A 390 -11.18 3.20 -18.90
N ARG A 391 -11.07 1.87 -18.82
CA ARG A 391 -9.78 1.19 -18.98
C ARG A 391 -9.25 1.24 -20.42
N MET A 392 -10.14 1.21 -21.42
CA MET A 392 -9.77 1.40 -22.83
C MET A 392 -9.32 2.85 -23.10
N ASP A 393 -9.97 3.84 -22.49
CA ASP A 393 -9.56 5.25 -22.55
C ASP A 393 -8.16 5.45 -21.93
N LEU A 394 -7.91 4.82 -20.78
CA LEU A 394 -6.61 4.82 -20.13
C LEU A 394 -5.54 4.14 -21.01
N ALA A 395 -5.83 2.97 -21.58
CA ALA A 395 -4.94 2.28 -22.50
C ALA A 395 -4.56 3.13 -23.72
N ARG A 396 -5.55 3.82 -24.32
CA ARG A 396 -5.29 4.77 -25.42
C ARG A 396 -4.37 5.90 -24.98
N SER A 397 -4.62 6.48 -23.82
CA SER A 397 -3.82 7.60 -23.29
C SER A 397 -2.38 7.17 -23.01
N LEU A 398 -2.19 5.99 -22.41
CA LEU A 398 -0.86 5.41 -22.15
C LEU A 398 -0.11 5.13 -23.46
N LEU A 399 -0.74 4.44 -24.40
CA LEU A 399 -0.10 4.11 -25.68
C LEU A 399 0.21 5.38 -26.49
N LYS A 400 -0.66 6.41 -26.46
CA LYS A 400 -0.37 7.72 -27.04
C LYS A 400 0.84 8.36 -26.38
N LEU A 401 0.96 8.33 -25.06
CA LEU A 401 2.14 8.86 -24.37
C LEU A 401 3.41 8.16 -24.89
N PHE A 402 3.42 6.83 -25.00
CA PHE A 402 4.58 6.08 -25.53
C PHE A 402 4.80 6.20 -27.05
N ALA A 403 3.80 6.69 -27.81
CA ALA A 403 3.90 6.93 -29.25
C ALA A 403 4.30 8.38 -29.59
N CYS A 404 3.78 9.37 -28.86
CA CYS A 404 3.91 10.80 -29.15
C CYS A 404 5.12 11.44 -28.47
N HIS A 405 5.47 11.02 -27.25
CA HIS A 405 6.39 11.81 -26.42
C HIS A 405 7.87 11.76 -26.85
N TYR A 406 8.24 11.04 -27.92
CA TYR A 406 9.62 11.01 -28.42
C TYR A 406 9.79 11.19 -29.93
N ARG A 407 8.80 11.78 -30.62
CA ARG A 407 9.08 12.39 -31.94
C ARG A 407 9.40 13.86 -31.71
N ASP A 408 10.70 14.14 -31.58
CA ASP A 408 11.37 15.45 -31.72
C ASP A 408 10.77 16.64 -30.93
N GLU A 409 11.44 17.01 -29.81
CA GLU A 409 11.60 18.38 -29.23
C GLU A 409 11.54 18.50 -27.68
N CYS A 410 11.27 17.44 -26.90
CA CYS A 410 11.34 17.51 -25.43
C CYS A 410 12.48 16.64 -24.86
N ILE A 411 13.61 17.27 -24.55
CA ILE A 411 14.67 16.70 -23.70
C ILE A 411 14.22 16.82 -22.24
N VAL A 412 13.20 16.07 -21.85
CA VAL A 412 12.87 15.89 -20.43
C VAL A 412 12.95 14.39 -20.19
N GLU A 413 14.03 13.97 -19.54
CA GLU A 413 14.12 12.62 -18.97
C GLU A 413 12.85 12.40 -18.13
N TYR A 414 12.22 11.24 -18.30
CA TYR A 414 10.96 10.89 -17.62
C TYR A 414 11.11 11.11 -16.10
N PRO A 415 10.43 12.08 -15.49
CA PRO A 415 10.49 12.26 -14.05
C PRO A 415 9.60 11.20 -13.36
N GLY A 416 10.13 10.54 -12.32
CA GLY A 416 9.43 9.52 -11.55
C GLY A 416 9.44 8.09 -12.14
N LYS A 417 8.73 7.15 -11.50
CA LYS A 417 8.56 5.80 -12.06
C LYS A 417 7.60 5.84 -13.23
N SER A 418 8.08 5.43 -14.39
CA SER A 418 7.25 5.28 -15.58
C SER A 418 6.27 4.11 -15.46
N PRO A 419 5.03 4.18 -15.99
CA PRO A 419 4.10 3.06 -16.02
C PRO A 419 4.56 1.90 -16.93
N LYS A 420 5.79 1.98 -17.45
CA LYS A 420 6.48 0.97 -18.27
C LYS A 420 6.46 -0.44 -17.66
N GLY A 421 6.59 -0.55 -16.33
CA GLY A 421 6.66 -1.84 -15.63
C GLY A 421 5.39 -2.68 -15.84
N ASP A 422 4.22 -2.05 -15.70
CA ASP A 422 2.93 -2.74 -15.72
C ASP A 422 2.11 -2.48 -16.99
N LEU A 423 2.63 -1.70 -17.94
CA LEU A 423 1.92 -1.33 -19.16
C LEU A 423 1.45 -2.56 -19.93
N ILE A 424 2.35 -3.52 -20.16
CA ILE A 424 2.05 -4.71 -20.96
C ILE A 424 1.03 -5.59 -20.25
N LEU A 425 1.19 -5.82 -18.95
CA LEU A 425 0.23 -6.54 -18.13
C LEU A 425 -1.16 -5.86 -18.20
N PHE A 426 -1.20 -4.52 -18.09
CA PHE A 426 -2.45 -3.76 -18.17
C PHE A 426 -3.12 -3.89 -19.53
N ILE A 427 -2.39 -3.66 -20.64
CA ILE A 427 -2.93 -3.77 -22.00
C ILE A 427 -3.43 -5.20 -22.27
N THR A 428 -2.65 -6.20 -21.89
CA THR A 428 -3.00 -7.61 -22.14
C THR A 428 -4.14 -8.11 -21.24
N SER A 429 -4.44 -7.41 -20.15
CA SER A 429 -5.65 -7.64 -19.32
C SER A 429 -6.95 -7.20 -19.99
N LEU A 430 -6.88 -6.36 -21.03
CA LEU A 430 -8.03 -5.89 -21.79
C LEU A 430 -8.45 -6.89 -22.87
N PRO A 431 -9.72 -6.88 -23.30
CA PRO A 431 -10.14 -7.60 -24.50
C PRO A 431 -9.28 -7.19 -25.72
N PRO A 432 -8.78 -8.16 -26.50
CA PRO A 432 -8.06 -7.88 -27.74
C PRO A 432 -8.83 -6.93 -28.66
N SER A 433 -8.25 -5.77 -28.97
CA SER A 433 -8.93 -4.70 -29.70
C SER A 433 -8.10 -4.17 -30.87
N ALA A 434 -8.70 -4.21 -32.06
CA ALA A 434 -8.10 -3.63 -33.27
C ALA A 434 -7.91 -2.10 -33.18
N GLU A 435 -8.67 -1.43 -32.31
CA GLU A 435 -8.60 0.01 -32.07
C GLU A 435 -7.24 0.46 -31.52
N LEU A 436 -6.58 -0.38 -30.74
CA LEU A 436 -5.28 -0.05 -30.14
C LEU A 436 -4.10 -0.29 -31.09
N LEU A 437 -4.30 -1.05 -32.18
CA LEU A 437 -3.22 -1.44 -33.09
C LEU A 437 -2.42 -0.26 -33.67
N PRO A 438 -3.03 0.85 -34.12
CA PRO A 438 -2.27 1.97 -34.66
C PRO A 438 -1.35 2.61 -33.61
N LEU A 439 -1.78 2.63 -32.34
CA LEU A 439 -0.98 3.18 -31.24
C LEU A 439 0.14 2.22 -30.83
N ILE A 440 -0.15 0.92 -30.77
CA ILE A 440 0.85 -0.12 -30.50
C ILE A 440 1.93 -0.11 -31.58
N GLN A 441 1.56 0.02 -32.85
CA GLN A 441 2.50 0.12 -33.97
C GLN A 441 3.32 1.42 -33.94
N ALA A 442 2.78 2.49 -33.36
CA ALA A 442 3.43 3.79 -33.27
C ALA A 442 4.35 3.94 -32.04
N MET A 443 4.40 2.96 -31.14
CA MET A 443 5.28 2.99 -29.97
C MET A 443 6.74 3.15 -30.38
N ASN A 444 7.48 3.98 -29.64
CA ASN A 444 8.92 4.13 -29.88
C ASN A 444 9.66 2.81 -29.55
N PRO A 445 10.44 2.26 -30.50
CA PRO A 445 11.25 1.06 -30.29
C PRO A 445 12.14 1.09 -29.04
N ASP A 446 12.75 2.23 -28.72
CA ASP A 446 13.66 2.35 -27.58
C ASP A 446 12.95 2.06 -26.25
N TYR A 447 11.66 2.41 -26.15
CA TYR A 447 10.87 2.16 -24.96
C TYR A 447 10.38 0.72 -24.85
N ILE A 448 10.15 0.05 -25.97
CA ILE A 448 9.71 -1.34 -25.97
C ILE A 448 10.74 -2.20 -25.22
N PHE A 449 12.04 -1.92 -25.40
CA PHE A 449 13.11 -2.63 -24.70
C PHE A 449 13.21 -2.38 -23.19
N GLU A 450 12.44 -1.43 -22.66
CA GLU A 450 12.35 -1.13 -21.23
C GLU A 450 11.09 -1.71 -20.58
N LEU A 451 10.15 -2.23 -21.38
CA LEU A 451 8.92 -2.83 -20.88
C LEU A 451 9.19 -4.23 -20.33
N GLN A 452 8.42 -4.60 -19.30
CA GLN A 452 8.45 -5.94 -18.73
C GLN A 452 7.36 -6.82 -19.38
N GLU A 453 7.55 -8.13 -19.30
CA GLU A 453 6.55 -9.13 -19.74
C GLU A 453 6.13 -9.00 -21.22
N LEU A 454 7.04 -8.50 -22.08
CA LEU A 454 6.83 -8.33 -23.52
C LEU A 454 6.24 -9.56 -24.20
N GLU A 455 6.59 -10.75 -23.72
CA GLU A 455 6.09 -12.04 -24.22
C GLU A 455 4.56 -12.17 -24.15
N MET A 456 3.88 -11.42 -23.28
CA MET A 456 2.42 -11.45 -23.14
C MET A 456 1.70 -10.76 -24.30
N MET A 457 2.37 -9.87 -25.04
CA MET A 457 1.74 -9.14 -26.14
C MET A 457 1.42 -10.02 -27.34
N ILE A 458 2.27 -10.99 -27.68
CA ILE A 458 2.09 -11.83 -28.87
C ILE A 458 0.79 -12.65 -28.77
N PRO A 459 0.54 -13.44 -27.70
CA PRO A 459 -0.72 -14.18 -27.54
C PRO A 459 -1.96 -13.27 -27.47
N TRP A 460 -1.79 -12.00 -27.09
CA TRP A 460 -2.86 -11.01 -27.09
C TRP A 460 -3.17 -10.50 -28.50
N LEU A 461 -2.16 -10.17 -29.30
CA LEU A 461 -2.30 -9.72 -30.68
C LEU A 461 -2.89 -10.82 -31.59
N GLU A 462 -2.51 -12.08 -31.39
CA GLU A 462 -3.04 -13.23 -32.14
C GLU A 462 -4.57 -13.40 -32.02
N LYS A 463 -5.15 -12.91 -30.93
CA LYS A 463 -6.59 -12.99 -30.67
C LYS A 463 -7.40 -11.90 -31.38
N ILE A 464 -6.76 -10.89 -31.97
CA ILE A 464 -7.43 -9.87 -32.77
C ILE A 464 -7.77 -10.45 -34.14
N HIS A 465 -8.95 -10.14 -34.69
CA HIS A 465 -9.38 -10.68 -35.98
C HIS A 465 -9.61 -9.58 -37.04
N PRO A 466 -8.92 -9.63 -38.19
CA PRO A 466 -7.83 -10.57 -38.53
C PRO A 466 -6.57 -10.29 -37.71
N ALA A 467 -5.79 -11.34 -37.43
CA ALA A 467 -4.54 -11.20 -36.68
C ALA A 467 -3.55 -10.30 -37.46
N PRO A 468 -2.96 -9.28 -36.82
CA PRO A 468 -2.05 -8.35 -37.48
C PRO A 468 -0.67 -9.00 -37.63
N LYS A 469 -0.50 -9.88 -38.62
CA LYS A 469 0.71 -10.69 -38.82
C LYS A 469 2.00 -9.86 -38.87
N ASP A 470 1.98 -8.71 -39.52
CA ASP A 470 3.15 -7.83 -39.63
C ASP A 470 3.54 -7.25 -38.27
N LEU A 471 2.55 -6.88 -37.44
CA LEU A 471 2.80 -6.39 -36.09
C LEU A 471 3.27 -7.53 -35.18
N ILE A 472 2.68 -8.73 -35.29
CA ILE A 472 3.13 -9.90 -34.53
C ILE A 472 4.60 -10.20 -34.81
N GLY A 473 5.01 -10.24 -36.09
CA GLY A 473 6.41 -10.44 -36.47
C GLY A 473 7.33 -9.37 -35.89
N LEU A 474 6.92 -8.10 -35.90
CA LEU A 474 7.68 -7.01 -35.28
C LEU A 474 7.88 -7.22 -33.77
N TRP A 475 6.85 -7.68 -33.05
CA TRP A 475 6.93 -7.93 -31.61
C TRP A 475 7.73 -9.20 -31.28
N GLU A 476 7.70 -10.23 -32.13
CA GLU A 476 8.61 -11.39 -32.05
C GLU A 476 10.07 -10.96 -32.19
N ASP A 477 10.37 -10.05 -33.13
CA ASP A 477 11.71 -9.49 -33.30
C ASP A 477 12.15 -8.69 -32.06
N TYR A 478 11.26 -7.88 -31.47
CA TYR A 478 11.56 -7.16 -30.22
C TYR A 478 11.86 -8.12 -29.07
N LEU A 479 11.06 -9.17 -28.90
CA LEU A 479 11.25 -10.16 -27.84
C LEU A 479 12.58 -10.90 -28.00
N TYR A 480 12.92 -11.28 -29.23
CA TYR A 480 14.19 -11.95 -29.55
C TYR A 480 15.40 -11.03 -29.28
N MET A 481 15.31 -9.76 -29.70
CA MET A 481 16.37 -8.78 -29.44
C MET A 481 16.52 -8.46 -27.94
N HIS A 482 15.41 -8.35 -27.21
CA HIS A 482 15.43 -8.17 -25.76
C HIS A 482 16.11 -9.34 -25.05
N PHE A 483 15.85 -10.58 -25.49
CA PHE A 483 16.52 -11.78 -24.99
C PHE A 483 18.05 -11.72 -25.20
N ILE A 484 18.50 -11.40 -26.43
CA ILE A 484 19.94 -11.27 -26.74
C ILE A 484 20.61 -10.14 -25.93
N LEU A 485 19.94 -9.01 -25.78
CA LEU A 485 20.45 -7.87 -25.00
C LEU A 485 20.50 -8.18 -23.50
N GLY A 486 19.56 -8.98 -22.99
CA GLY A 486 19.57 -9.50 -21.63
C GLY A 486 20.77 -10.42 -21.37
N GLU A 487 21.07 -11.34 -22.29
CA GLU A 487 22.23 -12.24 -22.20
C GLU A 487 23.57 -11.48 -22.30
N THR A 488 23.67 -10.46 -23.14
CA THR A 488 24.89 -9.63 -23.27
C THR A 488 25.13 -8.72 -22.07
N ARG A 489 24.08 -8.19 -21.42
CA ARG A 489 24.19 -7.48 -20.13
C ARG A 489 24.64 -8.40 -18.99
N TRP A 490 24.30 -9.69 -19.04
CA TRP A 490 24.82 -10.70 -18.11
C TRP A 490 26.27 -11.11 -18.42
N ALA A 491 26.65 -11.22 -19.69
CA ALA A 491 28.01 -11.54 -20.10
C ALA A 491 29.03 -10.42 -19.85
N GLY A 492 28.58 -9.16 -19.76
CA GLY A 492 29.40 -7.98 -19.46
C GLY A 492 29.61 -7.65 -17.97
N ARG A 493 29.03 -8.45 -17.06
CA ARG A 493 29.27 -8.37 -15.60
C ARG A 493 30.00 -9.63 -15.12
N ASN A 494 31.23 -9.83 -15.60
CA ASN A 494 32.19 -10.76 -15.02
C ASN A 494 33.44 -10.01 -14.61
#